data_AF-A0A3G2HSR4-F1
#
_entry.id   AF-A0A3G2HSR4-F1
#
_cell.length_a   1.000
_cell.length_b   1.000
_cell.length_c   1.000
_cell.angle_alpha   90.00
_cell.angle_beta   90.00
_cell.angle_gamma   90.00
#
_symmetry.space_group_name_H-M   'P 1'
#
loop_
_entity.id
_entity.type
_entity.pdbx_description
1 polymer ?
#
loop_
_entity_poly.entity_id
_entity_poly.type
_entity_poly.pdbx_seq_one_letter_code
_entity_poly.pdbx_strand_id
1 'polypeptide(L)'
;MSYSDFLAELQRIGLSVRAFAELIGMNPNSISNYARTGELPTHLALLTVLIVGVGEMGGDYRKMMSKVVLTPKKPRGNARQGRFGGNPQQDMDFDV
;
A
#
# COMPACT_ATOMS: atom_id res chain seq x y z
N MET A 1 -7.58 1.66 -14.61
CA MET A 1 -8.77 1.70 -13.73
C MET A 1 -8.63 3.00 -12.99
N SER A 2 -9.61 3.89 -13.13
CA SER A 2 -9.52 5.17 -12.45
C SER A 2 -9.54 4.95 -10.94
N TYR A 3 -8.93 5.87 -10.20
CA TYR A 3 -8.92 5.81 -8.74
C TYR A 3 -10.35 5.90 -8.18
N SER A 4 -11.25 6.63 -8.84
CA SER A 4 -12.68 6.67 -8.48
C SER A 4 -13.37 5.32 -8.67
N ASP A 5 -13.10 4.61 -9.77
CA ASP A 5 -13.67 3.27 -9.99
C ASP A 5 -13.17 2.30 -8.92
N PHE A 6 -11.89 2.38 -8.58
CA PHE A 6 -11.31 1.61 -7.47
C PHE A 6 -12.06 1.84 -6.15
N LEU A 7 -12.36 3.10 -5.79
CA LEU A 7 -13.13 3.40 -4.58
C LEU A 7 -14.54 2.82 -4.63
N ALA A 8 -15.22 2.93 -5.77
CA ALA A 8 -16.56 2.39 -5.97
C ALA A 8 -16.56 0.85 -5.83
N GLU A 9 -15.59 0.17 -6.44
CA GLU A 9 -15.40 -1.28 -6.32
C GLU A 9 -15.20 -1.72 -4.86
N LEU A 10 -14.35 -1.02 -4.10
CA LEU A 10 -14.15 -1.32 -2.69
C LEU A 10 -15.42 -1.11 -1.84
N GLN A 11 -16.19 -0.06 -2.15
CA GLN A 11 -17.44 0.25 -1.44
C GLN A 11 -18.48 -0.86 -1.59
N ARG A 12 -18.55 -1.55 -2.75
CA ARG A 12 -19.50 -2.65 -3.01
C ARG A 12 -19.38 -3.79 -2.01
N ILE A 13 -18.18 -4.04 -1.50
CA ILE A 13 -17.91 -5.10 -0.50
C ILE A 13 -17.60 -4.54 0.89
N GLY A 14 -17.86 -3.24 1.12
CA GLY A 14 -17.61 -2.59 2.41
C GLY A 14 -16.13 -2.55 2.82
N LEU A 15 -15.21 -2.61 1.87
CA LEU A 15 -13.77 -2.60 2.14
C LEU A 15 -13.24 -1.17 2.12
N SER A 16 -12.46 -0.77 3.13
CA SER A 16 -11.81 0.54 3.12
C SER A 16 -10.47 0.49 2.38
N VAL A 17 -10.02 1.63 1.84
CA VAL A 17 -8.68 1.76 1.21
C VAL A 17 -7.57 1.30 2.16
N ARG A 18 -7.70 1.63 3.45
CA ARG A 18 -6.75 1.21 4.49
C ARG A 18 -6.72 -0.31 4.64
N ALA A 19 -7.89 -0.94 4.76
CA ALA A 19 -7.99 -2.39 4.91
C ALA A 19 -7.52 -3.13 3.65
N PHE A 20 -7.78 -2.57 2.46
CA PHE A 20 -7.22 -3.07 1.21
C PHE A 20 -5.68 -3.01 1.22
N ALA A 21 -5.10 -1.87 1.63
CA ALA A 21 -3.65 -1.71 1.70
C ALA A 21 -3.02 -2.70 2.69
N GLU A 22 -3.62 -2.88 3.87
CA GLU A 22 -3.17 -3.86 4.87
C GLU A 22 -3.25 -5.30 4.33
N LEU A 23 -4.32 -5.66 3.63
CA LEU A 23 -4.52 -6.98 3.03
C LEU A 23 -3.42 -7.34 2.02
N ILE A 24 -2.90 -6.36 1.27
CA ILE A 24 -1.86 -6.56 0.25
C ILE A 24 -0.45 -6.19 0.74
N GLY A 25 -0.28 -5.87 2.03
CA GLY A 25 1.01 -5.52 2.61
C GLY A 25 1.59 -4.19 2.11
N MET A 26 0.75 -3.21 1.83
CA MET A 26 1.14 -1.87 1.39
C MET A 26 0.81 -0.80 2.44
N ASN A 27 1.60 0.27 2.44
CA ASN A 27 1.28 1.45 3.24
C ASN A 27 0.01 2.11 2.64
N PRO A 28 -1.02 2.41 3.45
CA PRO A 28 -2.24 3.09 2.98
C PRO A 28 -1.97 4.37 2.19
N ASN A 29 -0.96 5.15 2.58
CA ASN A 29 -0.58 6.39 1.88
C ASN A 29 -0.05 6.11 0.47
N SER A 30 0.61 4.97 0.24
CA SER A 30 1.04 4.57 -1.10
C SER A 30 -0.14 4.32 -2.04
N ILE A 31 -1.30 3.89 -1.51
CA ILE A 31 -2.53 3.73 -2.28
C ILE A 31 -3.21 5.09 -2.48
N SER A 32 -3.40 5.85 -1.41
CA SER A 32 -4.08 7.16 -1.46
C SER A 32 -3.36 8.17 -2.36
N ASN A 33 -2.03 8.07 -2.51
CA ASN A 33 -1.26 8.94 -3.41
C ASN A 33 -1.69 8.84 -4.88
N TYR A 34 -2.30 7.72 -5.30
CA TYR A 34 -2.84 7.57 -6.66
C TYR A 34 -4.07 8.44 -6.91
N ALA A 35 -4.74 8.95 -5.86
CA ALA A 35 -5.83 9.92 -6.01
C ALA A 35 -5.39 11.17 -6.77
N ARG A 36 -4.12 11.58 -6.61
CA ARG A 36 -3.55 12.76 -7.29
C ARG A 36 -3.39 12.55 -8.79
N THR A 37 -3.03 11.34 -9.22
CA THR A 37 -2.86 10.99 -10.64
C THR A 37 -4.17 10.54 -11.27
N GLY A 38 -5.20 10.23 -10.48
CA GLY A 38 -6.50 9.77 -10.94
C GLY A 38 -6.50 8.33 -11.47
N GLU A 39 -5.33 7.69 -11.61
CA GLU A 39 -5.18 6.35 -12.16
C GLU A 39 -4.48 5.41 -11.18
N LEU A 40 -4.98 4.17 -11.12
CA LEU A 40 -4.41 3.10 -10.32
C LEU A 40 -3.46 2.23 -11.19
N PRO A 41 -2.29 1.83 -10.69
CA PRO A 41 -1.44 0.86 -11.38
C PRO A 41 -2.16 -0.44 -11.72
N THR A 42 -1.87 -1.02 -12.89
CA THR A 42 -2.55 -2.21 -13.43
C THR A 42 -2.62 -3.37 -12.45
N HIS A 43 -1.53 -3.66 -11.72
CA HIS A 43 -1.50 -4.77 -10.77
C HIS A 43 -2.43 -4.55 -9.57
N LEU A 44 -2.58 -3.31 -9.09
CA LEU A 44 -3.53 -2.99 -8.03
C LEU A 44 -4.98 -3.06 -8.51
N ALA A 45 -5.22 -2.68 -9.77
CA ALA A 45 -6.53 -2.85 -10.40
C ALA A 45 -6.90 -4.34 -10.50
N LEU A 46 -5.98 -5.20 -10.94
CA LEU A 46 -6.18 -6.65 -10.99
C LEU A 46 -6.49 -7.24 -9.60
N LEU A 47 -5.73 -6.85 -8.56
CA LEU A 47 -6.00 -7.27 -7.19
C LEU A 47 -7.38 -6.82 -6.71
N THR A 48 -7.79 -5.59 -7.05
CA THR A 48 -9.11 -5.05 -6.70
C THR A 48 -10.22 -5.91 -7.32
N VAL A 49 -10.16 -6.18 -8.63
CA VAL A 49 -11.16 -7.00 -9.33
C VAL A 49 -11.27 -8.40 -8.70
N LEU A 50 -10.14 -9.02 -8.36
CA LEU A 50 -10.14 -10.34 -7.74
C LEU A 50 -10.74 -10.33 -6.33
N ILE A 51 -10.36 -9.38 -5.48
CA ILE A 51 -10.85 -9.27 -4.10
C ILE A 51 -12.35 -8.98 -4.09
N VAL A 52 -12.79 -8.02 -4.90
CA VAL A 52 -14.19 -7.63 -5.00
C VAL A 52 -15.02 -8.77 -5.57
N GLY A 53 -14.58 -9.39 -6.66
CA GLY A 53 -15.27 -10.54 -7.25
C GLY A 53 -15.47 -11.69 -6.25
N VAL A 54 -14.46 -12.02 -5.43
CA VAL A 54 -14.60 -13.02 -4.36
C VAL A 54 -15.62 -12.56 -3.30
N GLY A 55 -15.56 -11.30 -2.87
CA GLY A 55 -16.49 -10.75 -1.88
C GLY A 55 -17.94 -10.75 -2.36
N GLU A 56 -18.19 -10.42 -3.63
CA GLU A 56 -19.54 -10.41 -4.22
C GLU A 56 -20.14 -11.81 -4.36
N MET A 57 -19.31 -12.82 -4.61
CA MET A 57 -19.73 -14.23 -4.60
C MET A 57 -19.96 -14.79 -3.18
N GLY A 58 -19.85 -13.95 -2.13
CA GLY A 58 -19.97 -14.37 -0.73
C GLY A 58 -18.74 -15.13 -0.22
N GLY A 59 -17.63 -15.07 -0.93
CA GLY A 59 -16.38 -15.73 -0.56
C GLY A 59 -15.56 -14.94 0.46
N ASP A 60 -14.78 -15.67 1.25
CA ASP A 60 -13.87 -15.08 2.23
C ASP A 60 -12.50 -14.76 1.60
N TYR A 61 -12.39 -13.58 1.01
CA TYR A 61 -11.14 -13.09 0.41
C TYR A 61 -10.01 -12.94 1.45
N ARG A 62 -10.31 -12.72 2.74
CA ARG A 62 -9.28 -12.59 3.79
C ARG A 62 -8.60 -13.94 4.03
N LYS A 63 -9.38 -15.01 4.12
CA LYS A 63 -8.88 -16.38 4.21
C LYS A 63 -8.14 -16.84 2.96
N MET A 64 -8.52 -16.35 1.77
CA MET A 64 -7.77 -16.63 0.55
C MET A 64 -6.39 -15.96 0.59
N MET A 65 -6.34 -14.68 0.95
CA MET A 65 -5.09 -13.91 0.98
C MET A 65 -4.15 -14.34 2.11
N SER A 66 -4.66 -14.89 3.22
CA SER A 66 -3.82 -15.38 4.33
C SER A 66 -2.87 -16.52 3.95
N LYS A 67 -3.05 -17.14 2.77
CA LYS A 67 -2.13 -18.14 2.22
C LYS A 67 -0.81 -17.54 1.73
N VAL A 68 -0.77 -16.23 1.51
CA VAL A 68 0.41 -15.51 1.05
C VAL A 68 1.12 -14.90 2.25
N VAL A 69 2.39 -15.26 2.45
CA VAL A 69 3.23 -14.62 3.47
C VAL A 69 3.66 -13.25 2.96
N LEU A 70 3.13 -12.20 3.57
CA LEU A 70 3.50 -10.82 3.26
C LEU A 70 4.89 -10.53 3.84
N THR A 71 5.88 -10.39 2.97
CA THR A 71 7.22 -9.95 3.38
C THR A 71 7.26 -8.42 3.34
N PRO A 72 7.59 -7.73 4.45
CA PRO A 72 7.68 -6.28 4.45
C PRO A 72 8.74 -5.82 3.45
N LYS A 73 8.38 -4.83 2.63
CA LYS A 73 9.33 -4.23 1.68
C LYS A 73 10.47 -3.57 2.46
N LYS A 74 11.70 -3.73 1.99
CA LYS A 74 12.87 -3.04 2.55
C LYS A 74 12.57 -1.53 2.66
N PRO A 75 12.79 -0.90 3.83
CA PRO A 75 12.67 0.53 3.98
C PRO A 75 13.47 1.24 2.87
N ARG A 76 12.87 2.25 2.24
CA ARG A 76 13.53 3.03 1.20
C ARG A 76 14.34 4.15 1.83
N GLY A 77 15.47 4.48 1.21
CA GLY A 77 16.38 5.54 1.66
C GLY A 77 17.33 5.12 2.77
N ASN A 78 18.36 5.94 3.01
CA ASN A 78 19.38 5.73 4.05
C ASN A 78 18.96 6.29 5.43
N ALA A 79 17.68 6.64 5.60
CA ALA A 79 17.19 7.23 6.84
C ALA A 79 17.35 6.22 8.00
N ARG A 80 18.21 6.56 8.97
CA ARG A 80 18.33 5.83 10.24
C ARG A 80 17.43 6.50 11.27
N GLN A 81 16.86 5.73 12.19
CA GLN A 81 16.11 6.30 13.31
C GLN A 81 17.01 7.30 14.06
N GLY A 82 16.54 8.54 14.23
CA GLY A 82 17.31 9.65 14.82
C GLY A 82 18.23 10.42 13.86
N ARG A 83 18.24 10.12 12.55
CA ARG A 83 19.03 10.87 11.55
C ARG A 83 18.22 11.18 10.30
N PHE A 84 17.99 12.46 10.04
CA PHE A 84 17.39 12.94 8.79
C PHE A 84 18.36 12.78 7.62
N GLY A 85 17.85 12.55 6.41
CA GLY A 85 18.62 12.61 5.16
C GLY A 85 19.42 11.36 4.78
N GLY A 86 19.82 10.51 5.74
CA GLY A 86 20.65 9.34 5.45
C GLY A 86 22.07 9.75 5.02
N ASN A 87 23.04 9.46 5.87
CA ASN A 87 24.35 10.12 5.91
C ASN A 87 25.08 10.32 4.55
N PRO A 88 25.46 11.58 4.23
CA PRO A 88 26.87 11.87 3.98
C PRO A 88 27.34 13.19 4.65
N GLN A 89 26.77 13.59 5.78
CA GLN A 89 27.27 14.74 6.54
C GLN A 89 28.48 14.24 7.37
N GLN A 90 29.69 14.74 7.07
CA GLN A 90 30.86 14.46 7.90
C GLN A 90 30.63 15.04 9.31
N ASP A 91 31.01 14.27 10.33
CA ASP A 91 31.00 14.76 11.71
C ASP A 91 31.94 15.98 11.77
N MET A 92 31.39 17.15 12.09
CA MET A 92 32.16 18.37 12.24
C MET A 92 32.78 18.36 13.63
N ASP A 93 34.02 17.87 13.72
CA ASP A 93 34.83 18.00 14.93
C ASP A 93 35.16 19.48 15.12
N PHE A 94 34.60 20.08 16.17
CA PHE A 94 35.06 21.38 16.66
C PHE A 94 36.20 21.10 17.64
N ASP A 95 37.43 21.18 17.16
CA ASP A 95 38.60 21.21 18.03
C ASP A 95 38.52 22.46 18.92
N VAL A 96 38.57 22.25 20.24
CA VAL A 96 38.62 23.28 21.29
C VAL A 96 40.05 23.64 21.59
#